data_AF-A0A1H8GKZ9-F1
#
_entry.id   AF-A0A1H8GKZ9-F1
#
_cell.length_a   1.000
_cell.length_b   1.000
_cell.length_c   1.000
_cell.angle_alpha   90.00
_cell.angle_beta   90.00
_cell.angle_gamma   90.00
#
_symmetry.space_group_name_H-M   'P 1'
#
loop_
_entity.id
_entity.type
_entity.pdbx_description
1 polymer ?
#
loop_
_entity_poly.entity_id
_entity_poly.type
_entity_poly.pdbx_seq_one_letter_code
_entity_poly.pdbx_strand_id
1 'polypeptide(L)'
;MKAKTSNPAVLADSAGVDAYMQKLEHPLKGVLEALRKVILSVDSEIGEHIKWNAPSFLYTGEMRPFDPKEYKRYVIVSNVYQKDCIRLVFPSGAKINDTSGLLSGDYADGRRLAFFHNMEEVEAQEGALRNAVKSWLVLLDK
;
A
#
# COMPACT_ATOMS: atom_id res chain seq x y z
N MET A 1 -16.65 34.56 12.65
CA MET A 1 -15.53 33.60 12.71
C MET A 1 -15.17 33.24 11.28
N LYS A 2 -13.97 33.56 10.79
CA LYS A 2 -13.57 33.20 9.42
C LYS A 2 -13.26 31.71 9.38
N ALA A 3 -14.00 30.95 8.58
CA ALA A 3 -13.69 29.57 8.28
C ALA A 3 -12.27 29.53 7.70
N LYS A 4 -11.36 28.80 8.36
CA LYS A 4 -10.06 28.47 7.77
C LYS A 4 -10.38 27.51 6.63
N THR A 5 -10.32 28.00 5.40
CA THR A 5 -10.29 27.15 4.21
C THR A 5 -8.98 26.36 4.27
N SER A 6 -9.00 25.21 4.94
CA SER A 6 -7.89 24.26 4.86
C SER A 6 -7.85 23.77 3.43
N ASN A 7 -6.77 24.07 2.72
CA ASN A 7 -6.46 23.40 1.46
C ASN A 7 -6.57 21.89 1.72
N PRO A 8 -7.31 21.11 0.93
CA PRO A 8 -7.38 19.67 1.14
C PRO A 8 -5.95 19.13 1.16
N ALA A 9 -5.59 18.44 2.23
CA ALA A 9 -4.27 17.85 2.34
C ALA A 9 -4.06 16.92 1.14
N VAL A 10 -2.98 17.13 0.40
CA VAL A 10 -2.60 16.27 -0.72
C VAL A 10 -2.36 14.86 -0.15
N LEU A 11 -3.26 13.93 -0.45
CA LEU A 11 -3.21 12.57 0.09
C LEU A 11 -2.11 11.74 -0.58
N ALA A 12 -1.90 11.95 -1.88
CA ALA A 12 -0.97 11.21 -2.71
C ALA A 12 0.05 12.15 -3.39
N ASP A 13 1.29 11.68 -3.51
CA ASP A 13 2.43 12.40 -4.05
C ASP A 13 3.28 11.47 -4.93
N SER A 14 2.76 11.12 -6.11
CA SER A 14 3.48 10.25 -7.06
C SER A 14 4.81 10.87 -7.52
N ALA A 15 4.90 12.19 -7.66
CA ALA A 15 6.15 12.86 -8.02
C ALA A 15 7.22 12.70 -6.93
N GLY A 16 6.84 12.79 -5.65
CA GLY A 16 7.71 12.48 -4.53
C GLY A 16 8.16 11.02 -4.50
N VAL A 17 7.26 10.08 -4.83
CA VAL A 17 7.61 8.66 -4.96
C VAL A 17 8.56 8.42 -6.15
N ASP A 18 8.36 9.09 -7.29
CA ASP A 18 9.28 9.00 -8.44
C ASP A 18 10.68 9.49 -8.07
N ALA A 19 10.78 10.64 -7.39
CA ALA A 19 12.05 11.18 -6.91
C ALA A 19 12.74 10.24 -5.90
N TYR A 20 11.96 9.59 -5.03
CA TYR A 20 12.48 8.55 -4.13
C TYR A 20 13.00 7.34 -4.92
N MET A 21 12.23 6.81 -5.86
CA MET A 21 12.60 5.63 -6.64
C MET A 21 13.85 5.88 -7.50
N GLN A 22 14.02 7.09 -8.04
CA GLN A 22 15.23 7.47 -8.78
C GLN A 22 16.50 7.34 -7.92
N LYS A 23 16.45 7.79 -6.66
CA LYS A 23 17.59 7.80 -5.73
C LYS A 23 17.75 6.50 -4.92
N LEU A 24 16.76 5.61 -4.97
CA LEU A 24 16.77 4.40 -4.16
C LEU A 24 17.91 3.46 -4.56
N GLU A 25 18.84 3.24 -3.63
CA GLU A 25 19.84 2.19 -3.71
C GLU A 25 19.35 0.95 -2.93
N HIS A 26 18.74 0.02 -3.67
CA HIS A 26 18.20 -1.22 -3.11
C HIS A 26 18.34 -2.36 -4.13
N PRO A 27 18.85 -3.55 -3.75
CA PRO A 27 19.01 -4.67 -4.69
C PRO A 27 17.68 -5.08 -5.34
N LEU A 28 16.60 -5.05 -4.57
CA LEU A 28 15.23 -5.32 -5.03
C LEU A 28 14.46 -4.10 -5.55
N LYS A 29 15.13 -3.05 -6.04
CA LYS A 29 14.46 -1.87 -6.61
C LYS A 29 13.49 -2.24 -7.74
N GLY A 30 13.89 -3.17 -8.63
CA GLY A 30 13.03 -3.63 -9.72
C GLY A 30 11.75 -4.32 -9.23
N VAL A 31 11.84 -5.12 -8.16
CA VAL A 31 10.69 -5.76 -7.51
C VAL A 31 9.74 -4.71 -6.95
N LEU A 32 10.28 -3.71 -6.22
CA LEU A 32 9.46 -2.62 -5.67
C LEU A 32 8.75 -1.82 -6.77
N GLU A 33 9.44 -1.56 -7.90
CA GLU A 33 8.86 -0.85 -9.04
C GLU A 33 7.73 -1.66 -9.70
N ALA A 34 7.91 -2.97 -9.86
CA ALA A 34 6.89 -3.86 -10.40
C ALA A 34 5.66 -3.93 -9.49
N LEU A 35 5.87 -4.10 -8.18
CA LEU A 35 4.79 -4.08 -7.19
C LEU A 35 4.03 -2.75 -7.20
N ARG A 36 4.74 -1.62 -7.27
CA ARG A 36 4.14 -0.29 -7.40
C ARG A 36 3.21 -0.20 -8.61
N LYS A 37 3.66 -0.67 -9.79
CA LYS A 37 2.86 -0.69 -11.02
C LYS A 37 1.61 -1.55 -10.86
N VAL A 38 1.74 -2.76 -10.31
CA VAL A 38 0.61 -3.67 -10.08
C VAL A 38 -0.44 -3.00 -9.19
N ILE A 39 -0.02 -2.49 -8.02
CA ILE A 39 -0.92 -1.90 -7.02
C ILE A 39 -1.68 -0.69 -7.57
N LEU A 40 -0.99 0.25 -8.23
CA LEU A 40 -1.61 1.44 -8.82
C LEU A 40 -2.54 1.12 -10.00
N SER A 41 -2.34 -0.02 -10.68
CA SER A 41 -3.20 -0.43 -11.78
C SER A 41 -4.55 -1.03 -11.35
N VAL A 42 -4.74 -1.29 -10.05
CA VAL A 42 -5.95 -1.96 -9.55
C VAL A 42 -7.17 -1.02 -9.61
N ASP A 43 -7.00 0.23 -9.21
CA ASP A 43 -8.09 1.22 -9.15
C ASP A 43 -7.51 2.65 -9.19
N SER A 44 -8.16 3.55 -9.92
CA SER A 44 -7.76 4.96 -10.03
C SER A 44 -7.88 5.75 -8.72
N GLU A 45 -8.65 5.25 -7.74
CA GLU A 45 -8.75 5.82 -6.40
C GLU A 45 -7.62 5.38 -5.46
N ILE A 46 -6.63 4.61 -5.96
CA ILE A 46 -5.40 4.32 -5.22
C ILE A 46 -4.37 5.39 -5.55
N GLY A 47 -3.92 6.08 -4.51
CA GLY A 47 -2.76 6.93 -4.55
C GLY A 47 -1.60 6.34 -3.76
N GLU A 48 -0.46 7.03 -3.82
CA GLU A 48 0.76 6.65 -3.14
C GLU A 48 1.47 7.86 -2.55
N HIS A 49 2.30 7.63 -1.54
CA HIS A 49 3.23 8.62 -1.02
C HIS A 49 4.38 7.92 -0.28
N ILE A 50 5.37 8.69 0.18
CA ILE A 50 6.43 8.14 1.03
C ILE A 50 5.97 8.11 2.49
N LYS A 51 5.93 6.90 3.06
CA LYS A 51 5.74 6.67 4.50
C LYS A 51 6.87 5.78 5.00
N TRP A 52 7.47 6.16 6.12
CA TRP A 52 8.58 5.43 6.74
C TRP A 52 9.70 5.07 5.74
N ASN A 53 10.05 6.02 4.88
CA ASN A 53 11.08 5.87 3.83
C ASN A 53 10.78 4.75 2.81
N ALA A 54 9.51 4.49 2.50
CA ALA A 54 9.10 3.57 1.44
C ALA A 54 7.81 4.03 0.73
N PRO A 55 7.61 3.68 -0.56
CA PRO A 55 6.35 3.90 -1.27
C PRO A 55 5.22 3.14 -0.57
N SER A 56 4.18 3.85 -0.14
CA SER A 56 3.01 3.27 0.53
C SER A 56 1.74 3.76 -0.16
N PHE A 57 0.69 2.95 -0.11
CA PHE A 57 -0.49 3.09 -0.94
C PHE A 57 -1.75 3.30 -0.09
N LEU A 58 -2.59 4.22 -0.53
CA LEU A 58 -3.77 4.65 0.20
C LEU A 58 -4.92 4.98 -0.74
N TYR A 59 -6.13 4.90 -0.21
CA TYR A 59 -7.34 5.31 -0.89
C TYR A 59 -7.51 6.84 -0.86
N THR A 60 -7.65 7.44 -2.04
CA THR A 60 -7.74 8.90 -2.25
C THR A 60 -9.16 9.41 -2.44
N GLY A 61 -10.14 8.53 -2.60
CA GLY A 61 -11.55 8.92 -2.72
C GLY A 61 -12.15 9.43 -1.41
N GLU A 62 -13.42 9.80 -1.45
CA GLU A 62 -14.15 10.28 -0.27
C GLU A 62 -14.30 9.17 0.78
N MET A 63 -14.18 9.54 2.06
CA MET A 63 -14.45 8.66 3.18
C MET A 63 -15.27 9.38 4.24
N ARG A 64 -16.09 8.62 4.98
CA ARG A 64 -16.74 9.08 6.21
C ARG A 64 -15.73 9.71 7.18
N PRO A 65 -16.15 10.68 8.02
CA PRO A 65 -15.27 11.25 9.03
C PRO A 65 -14.70 10.19 9.97
N PHE A 66 -13.38 10.19 10.17
CA PHE A 66 -12.68 9.32 11.12
C PHE A 66 -11.48 10.07 11.71
N ASP A 67 -10.94 9.60 12.85
CA ASP A 67 -9.71 10.17 13.43
C ASP A 67 -8.52 9.83 12.52
N PRO A 68 -7.78 10.81 11.97
CA PRO A 68 -6.61 10.57 11.11
C PRO A 68 -5.57 9.61 11.69
N LYS A 69 -5.49 9.47 13.02
CA LYS A 69 -4.58 8.53 13.72
C LYS A 69 -4.97 7.07 13.57
N GLU A 70 -6.16 6.78 13.06
CA GLU A 70 -6.63 5.41 12.78
C GLU A 70 -6.14 4.89 11.42
N TYR A 71 -5.58 5.76 10.56
CA TYR A 71 -4.97 5.39 9.28
C TYR A 71 -5.88 4.55 8.36
N LYS A 72 -7.21 4.70 8.47
CA LYS A 72 -8.21 3.88 7.75
C LYS A 72 -8.10 3.90 6.23
N ARG A 73 -7.45 4.93 5.65
CA ARG A 73 -7.19 5.06 4.20
C ARG A 73 -6.11 4.12 3.67
N TYR A 74 -5.21 3.65 4.52
CA TYR A 74 -4.03 2.93 4.05
C TYR A 74 -4.41 1.54 3.56
N VAL A 75 -4.00 1.25 2.33
CA VAL A 75 -4.17 -0.04 1.69
C VAL A 75 -2.97 -0.92 1.98
N ILE A 76 -1.79 -0.39 1.68
CA ILE A 76 -0.52 -1.08 1.88
C ILE A 76 0.50 -0.08 2.45
N VAL A 77 1.23 -0.49 3.48
CA VAL A 77 2.42 0.21 3.95
C VAL A 77 3.64 -0.65 3.64
N SER A 78 4.52 -0.17 2.77
CA SER A 78 5.71 -0.95 2.40
C SER A 78 6.82 -0.80 3.43
N ASN A 79 7.63 -1.85 3.58
CA ASN A 79 8.87 -1.80 4.35
C ASN A 79 9.99 -2.44 3.51
N VAL A 80 11.06 -1.66 3.30
CA VAL A 80 12.23 -2.01 2.47
C VAL A 80 13.55 -1.83 3.23
N TYR A 81 13.47 -1.88 4.57
CA TYR A 81 14.64 -1.74 5.44
C TYR A 81 15.57 -2.94 5.30
N GLN A 82 15.04 -4.14 5.52
CA GLN A 82 15.77 -5.37 5.22
C GLN A 82 15.83 -5.58 3.71
N LYS A 83 16.98 -6.07 3.23
CA LYS A 83 17.28 -6.18 1.78
C LYS A 83 16.99 -7.58 1.22
N ASP A 84 16.45 -8.47 2.05
CA ASP A 84 16.11 -9.85 1.70
C ASP A 84 14.81 -9.96 0.90
N CYS A 85 13.85 -9.06 1.15
CA CYS A 85 12.61 -8.96 0.39
C CYS A 85 11.96 -7.57 0.52
N ILE A 86 10.99 -7.30 -0.35
CA ILE A 86 10.04 -6.21 -0.19
C ILE A 86 8.87 -6.72 0.66
N ARG A 87 8.56 -6.03 1.75
CA ARG A 87 7.45 -6.38 2.65
C ARG A 87 6.29 -5.44 2.43
N LEU A 88 5.12 -5.98 2.11
CA LEU A 88 3.88 -5.23 2.01
C LEU A 88 3.04 -5.51 3.26
N VAL A 89 2.81 -4.47 4.06
CA VAL A 89 1.94 -4.55 5.24
C VAL A 89 0.52 -4.18 4.83
N PHE A 90 -0.44 -5.08 5.04
CA PHE A 90 -1.87 -4.81 4.91
C PHE A 90 -2.43 -4.54 6.30
N PRO A 91 -2.69 -3.27 6.70
CA PRO A 91 -3.05 -2.93 8.08
C PRO A 91 -4.31 -3.63 8.58
N SER A 92 -5.23 -3.97 7.67
CA SER A 92 -6.47 -4.70 7.96
C SER A 92 -6.56 -6.01 7.17
N GLY A 93 -5.41 -6.62 6.89
CA GLY A 93 -5.33 -7.84 6.08
C GLY A 93 -6.16 -9.01 6.62
N ALA A 94 -6.42 -9.08 7.93
CA ALA A 94 -7.26 -10.13 8.52
C ALA A 94 -8.73 -10.08 8.05
N LYS A 95 -9.19 -8.95 7.50
CA LYS A 95 -10.53 -8.81 6.91
C LYS A 95 -10.59 -9.32 5.47
N ILE A 96 -9.44 -9.49 4.83
CA ILE A 96 -9.35 -10.01 3.46
C ILE A 96 -9.45 -11.53 3.55
N ASN A 97 -10.45 -12.11 2.90
CA ASN A 97 -10.54 -13.56 2.75
C ASN A 97 -9.54 -14.02 1.68
N ASP A 98 -8.29 -14.25 2.08
CA ASP A 98 -7.24 -14.72 1.20
C ASP A 98 -7.24 -16.26 1.08
N THR A 99 -7.57 -16.76 -0.10
CA THR A 99 -7.48 -18.19 -0.44
C THR A 99 -6.25 -18.54 -1.28
N SER A 100 -5.41 -17.55 -1.62
CA SER A 100 -4.23 -17.72 -2.47
C SER A 100 -2.96 -18.10 -1.69
N GLY A 101 -2.92 -17.77 -0.40
CA GLY A 101 -1.73 -17.95 0.44
C GLY A 101 -0.72 -16.80 0.35
N LEU A 102 -1.07 -15.70 -0.31
CA LEU A 102 -0.24 -14.48 -0.39
C LEU A 102 -0.05 -13.82 0.98
N LEU A 103 -1.12 -13.76 1.79
CA LEU A 103 -1.13 -13.09 3.07
C LEU A 103 -0.69 -14.03 4.19
N SER A 104 0.32 -13.60 4.92
CA SER A 104 0.95 -14.34 6.01
C SER A 104 0.98 -13.53 7.31
N GLY A 105 1.29 -14.23 8.39
CA GLY A 105 1.33 -13.68 9.74
C GLY A 105 -0.05 -13.59 10.40
N ASP A 106 -0.08 -13.63 11.72
CA ASP A 106 -1.30 -13.41 12.50
C ASP A 106 -0.99 -12.48 13.68
N TYR A 107 -1.36 -11.22 13.53
CA TYR A 107 -1.09 -10.17 14.51
C TYR A 107 -2.39 -9.72 15.16
N ALA A 108 -2.33 -9.40 16.46
CA ALA A 108 -3.49 -9.01 17.25
C ALA A 108 -4.19 -7.73 16.75
N ASP A 109 -3.48 -6.86 16.03
CA ASP A 109 -4.02 -5.66 15.39
C ASP A 109 -4.71 -5.93 14.04
N GLY A 110 -4.76 -7.19 13.60
CA GLY A 110 -5.42 -7.61 12.37
C GLY A 110 -4.60 -7.39 11.10
N ARG A 111 -3.33 -6.97 11.19
CA ARG A 111 -2.49 -6.84 9.99
C ARG A 111 -2.10 -8.20 9.41
N ARG A 112 -1.81 -8.21 8.12
CA ARG A 112 -1.18 -9.35 7.40
C ARG A 112 -0.04 -8.83 6.53
N LEU A 113 0.89 -9.71 6.18
CA LEU A 113 2.08 -9.38 5.41
C LEU A 113 2.15 -10.19 4.13
N ALA A 114 2.60 -9.57 3.05
CA ALA A 114 3.09 -10.27 1.85
C ALA A 114 4.57 -9.97 1.67
N PHE A 115 5.32 -10.94 1.18
CA PHE A 115 6.77 -10.87 0.99
C PHE A 115 7.13 -11.18 -0.46
N PHE A 116 8.04 -10.40 -1.03
CA PHE A 116 8.50 -10.57 -2.40
C PHE A 116 10.03 -10.48 -2.46
N HIS A 117 10.68 -11.59 -2.81
CA HIS A 117 12.13 -11.73 -2.81
C HIS A 117 12.74 -11.49 -4.20
N ASN A 118 11.94 -11.63 -5.26
CA ASN A 118 12.39 -11.56 -6.65
C ASN A 118 11.21 -11.26 -7.60
N MET A 119 11.50 -11.13 -8.89
CA MET A 119 10.49 -10.85 -9.92
C MET A 119 9.56 -12.02 -10.21
N GLU A 120 10.03 -13.26 -10.11
CA GLU A 120 9.22 -14.47 -10.34
C GLU A 120 8.05 -14.53 -9.33
N GLU A 121 8.31 -14.19 -8.07
CA GLU A 121 7.25 -14.08 -7.06
C GLU A 121 6.23 -12.97 -7.37
N VAL A 122 6.68 -11.84 -7.93
CA VAL A 122 5.76 -10.77 -8.35
C VAL A 122 4.83 -11.25 -9.46
N GLU A 123 5.39 -11.90 -10.48
CA GLU A 123 4.63 -12.42 -11.62
C GLU A 123 3.66 -13.53 -11.19
N ALA A 124 4.14 -14.49 -10.38
CA ALA A 124 3.33 -15.61 -9.90
C ALA A 124 2.18 -15.15 -8.99
N GLN A 125 2.37 -14.09 -8.20
CA GLN A 125 1.40 -13.59 -7.23
C GLN A 125 0.64 -12.34 -7.70
N GLU A 126 0.83 -11.87 -8.95
CA GLU A 126 0.20 -10.63 -9.42
C GLU A 126 -1.33 -10.67 -9.25
N GLY A 127 -1.96 -11.78 -9.68
CA GLY A 127 -3.41 -11.96 -9.55
C GLY A 127 -3.89 -11.96 -8.10
N ALA A 128 -3.15 -12.61 -7.21
CA ALA A 128 -3.44 -12.62 -5.77
C ALA A 128 -3.32 -11.22 -5.16
N LEU A 129 -2.26 -10.47 -5.50
CA LEU A 129 -2.04 -9.12 -5.02
C LEU A 129 -3.14 -8.17 -5.49
N ARG A 130 -3.50 -8.21 -6.78
CA ARG A 130 -4.63 -7.45 -7.34
C ARG A 130 -5.93 -7.74 -6.58
N ASN A 131 -6.22 -9.02 -6.32
CA ASN A 131 -7.43 -9.43 -5.61
C ASN A 131 -7.43 -8.98 -4.14
N ALA A 132 -6.29 -9.05 -3.45
CA ALA A 132 -6.16 -8.59 -2.07
C ALA A 132 -6.40 -7.07 -1.97
N VAL A 133 -5.78 -6.28 -2.85
CA VAL A 133 -5.97 -4.82 -2.94
C VAL A 133 -7.43 -4.49 -3.24
N LYS A 134 -8.03 -5.13 -4.25
CA LYS A 134 -9.44 -4.91 -4.62
C LYS A 134 -10.40 -5.25 -3.49
N SER A 135 -10.19 -6.40 -2.83
CA SER A 135 -11.02 -6.82 -1.69
C SER A 135 -10.93 -5.83 -0.54
N TRP A 136 -9.72 -5.31 -0.26
CA TRP A 136 -9.56 -4.29 0.75
C TRP A 136 -10.32 -2.99 0.43
N LEU A 137 -10.28 -2.52 -0.81
CA LEU A 137 -11.00 -1.31 -1.23
C LEU A 137 -12.53 -1.42 -1.03
N VAL A 138 -13.10 -2.62 -1.21
CA VAL A 138 -14.53 -2.88 -0.95
C VAL A 138 -14.86 -2.84 0.54
N LEU A 139 -13.91 -3.22 1.39
CA LEU A 139 -14.07 -3.24 2.85
C LEU A 139 -13.79 -1.89 3.52
N LEU A 140 -13.29 -0.91 2.77
CA LEU A 140 -13.11 0.45 3.28
C LEU A 140 -14.44 1.05 3.66
N ASP A 141 -14.47 1.66 4.84
CA ASP A 141 -15.61 2.44 5.30
C ASP A 141 -15.61 3.81 4.58
N LYS A 142 -15.97 3.79 3.29
CA LYS A 142 -16.17 4.99 2.47
C LYS A 142 -17.35 5.80 3.00
#